data_AF-A0A7W5N425-F1
#
_entry.id   AF-A0A7W5N425-F1
#
_cell.length_a   1.000
_cell.length_b   1.000
_cell.length_c   1.000
_cell.angle_alpha   90.00
_cell.angle_beta   90.00
_cell.angle_gamma   90.00
#
_symmetry.space_group_name_H-M   'P 1'
#
loop_
_entity.id
_entity.type
_entity.pdbx_description
1 polymer ?
#
loop_
_entity_poly.entity_id
_entity_poly.type
_entity_poly.pdbx_seq_one_letter_code
_entity_poly.pdbx_strand_id
1 'polypeptide(L)'
;MGVKMRMPKIAGLLLAALLSGCSSAPKEKTEFEKQIDSAPMPTTEAERLNQCKNLSDLLSFELQDIAGLNGFSAAFKPFDPSKSLALSRRMDTIRCTKAERRNWLQRAVLAK
;
A
#
# COMPACT_ATOMS: atom_id res chain seq x y z
N MET A 1 -41.33 14.68 -38.87
CA MET A 1 -40.16 15.11 -38.06
C MET A 1 -39.38 13.87 -37.68
N GLY A 2 -38.27 13.59 -38.39
CA GLY A 2 -37.49 12.37 -38.19
C GLY A 2 -36.45 12.57 -37.09
N VAL A 3 -36.64 11.93 -35.94
CA VAL A 3 -35.63 11.91 -34.87
C VAL A 3 -34.48 11.02 -35.36
N LYS A 4 -33.46 11.65 -35.95
CA LYS A 4 -32.19 11.01 -36.36
C LYS A 4 -31.43 10.65 -35.07
N MET A 5 -31.79 9.52 -34.45
CA MET A 5 -31.14 9.03 -33.24
C MET A 5 -29.66 8.77 -33.52
N ARG A 6 -28.80 9.63 -32.95
CA ARG A 6 -27.34 9.52 -33.03
C ARG A 6 -26.85 8.44 -32.04
N MET A 7 -27.19 7.19 -32.33
CA MET A 7 -26.75 6.00 -31.58
C MET A 7 -25.25 5.97 -31.22
N PRO A 8 -24.29 6.38 -32.08
CA PRO A 8 -22.88 6.31 -31.70
C PRO A 8 -22.49 7.26 -30.56
N LYS A 9 -23.19 8.39 -30.39
CA LYS A 9 -22.93 9.32 -29.27
C LYS A 9 -23.36 8.75 -27.93
N ILE A 10 -24.49 8.03 -27.92
CA ILE A 10 -25.03 7.40 -26.72
C ILE A 10 -24.13 6.23 -26.30
N ALA A 11 -23.66 5.43 -27.26
CA ALA A 11 -22.71 4.35 -27.01
C ALA A 11 -21.37 4.87 -26.44
N GLY A 12 -20.84 5.97 -26.98
CA GLY A 12 -19.61 6.59 -26.46
C GLY A 12 -19.75 7.13 -25.03
N LEU A 13 -20.90 7.74 -24.71
CA LEU A 13 -21.19 8.23 -23.35
C LEU A 13 -21.33 7.08 -22.34
N LEU A 14 -21.93 5.95 -22.74
CA LEU A 14 -22.03 4.75 -21.90
C LEU A 14 -20.66 4.11 -21.66
N LEU A 15 -19.79 4.05 -22.67
CA LEU A 15 -18.42 3.55 -22.52
C LEU A 15 -17.60 4.44 -21.58
N ALA A 16 -17.72 5.76 -21.71
CA ALA A 16 -17.05 6.71 -20.84
C ALA A 16 -17.55 6.61 -19.40
N ALA A 17 -18.86 6.42 -19.18
CA ALA A 17 -19.43 6.23 -17.85
C ALA A 17 -19.00 4.91 -17.17
N LEU A 18 -18.80 3.84 -17.96
CA LEU A 18 -18.27 2.56 -17.47
C LEU A 18 -16.77 2.63 -17.14
N LEU A 19 -15.99 3.37 -17.93
CA LEU A 19 -14.55 3.61 -17.67
C LEU A 19 -14.32 4.61 -16.52
N SER A 20 -15.22 5.59 -16.36
CA SER A 20 -15.30 6.41 -15.15
C SER A 20 -16.06 5.72 -14.02
N GLY A 21 -16.46 4.47 -14.23
CA GLY A 21 -17.16 3.64 -13.27
C GLY A 21 -16.28 3.52 -12.04
N CYS A 22 -16.65 4.28 -11.01
CA CYS A 22 -16.11 4.22 -9.68
C CYS A 22 -16.32 2.80 -9.18
N SER A 23 -15.36 1.91 -9.45
CA SER A 23 -15.27 0.60 -8.82
C SER A 23 -14.86 0.84 -7.37
N SER A 24 -15.80 1.39 -6.60
CA SER A 24 -15.74 1.56 -5.16
C SER A 24 -16.29 0.31 -4.48
N ALA A 25 -16.05 -0.87 -5.06
CA ALA A 25 -16.07 -2.07 -4.26
C ALA A 25 -14.96 -1.86 -3.21
N PRO A 26 -15.28 -1.76 -1.90
CA PRO A 26 -14.26 -1.72 -0.89
C PRO A 26 -13.47 -3.00 -1.07
N LYS A 27 -12.20 -2.91 -1.49
CA LYS A 27 -11.32 -4.07 -1.48
C LYS A 27 -11.41 -4.64 -0.07
N GLU A 28 -11.92 -5.86 0.05
CA GLU A 28 -12.06 -6.51 1.33
C GLU A 28 -10.67 -6.51 1.98
N LYS A 29 -10.56 -5.82 3.12
CA LYS A 29 -9.28 -5.69 3.82
C LYS A 29 -8.82 -7.09 4.19
N THR A 30 -7.58 -7.43 3.84
CA THR A 30 -7.00 -8.71 4.23
C THR A 30 -6.90 -8.80 5.75
N GLU A 31 -6.84 -10.01 6.30
CA GLU A 31 -6.68 -10.20 7.75
C GLU A 31 -5.45 -9.44 8.29
N PHE A 32 -4.40 -9.37 7.48
CA PHE A 32 -3.19 -8.61 7.78
C PHE A 32 -3.44 -7.09 7.85
N GLU A 33 -4.19 -6.53 6.89
CA GLU A 33 -4.55 -5.11 6.92
C GLU A 33 -5.40 -4.79 8.16
N LYS A 34 -6.31 -5.68 8.56
CA LYS A 34 -7.09 -5.54 9.80
C LYS A 34 -6.21 -5.56 11.06
N GLN A 35 -5.23 -6.46 11.12
CA GLN A 35 -4.29 -6.54 12.25
C GLN A 35 -3.46 -5.26 12.37
N ILE A 36 -2.92 -4.75 11.26
CA ILE A 36 -2.14 -3.50 11.26
C ILE A 36 -3.02 -2.30 11.64
N ASP A 37 -4.26 -2.25 11.14
CA ASP A 37 -5.17 -1.15 11.43
C ASP A 37 -5.65 -1.13 12.89
N SER A 38 -5.74 -2.30 13.53
CA SER A 38 -6.10 -2.43 14.95
C SER A 38 -5.05 -1.86 15.91
N ALA A 39 -3.82 -1.63 15.45
CA ALA A 39 -2.81 -0.98 16.27
C ALA A 39 -3.28 0.43 16.67
N PRO A 40 -3.05 0.87 17.92
CA PRO A 40 -3.42 2.21 18.35
C PRO A 40 -2.63 3.26 17.56
N MET A 41 -3.26 4.41 17.34
CA MET A 41 -2.56 5.58 16.81
C MET A 41 -1.55 6.08 17.84
N PRO A 42 -0.34 6.49 17.41
CA PRO A 42 0.66 6.96 18.34
C PRO A 42 0.22 8.27 18.99
N THR A 43 0.39 8.34 20.30
CA THR A 43 -0.01 9.50 21.11
C THR A 43 1.12 10.51 21.28
N THR A 44 2.37 10.06 21.08
CA THR A 44 3.58 10.89 21.20
C THR A 44 4.44 10.80 19.94
N GLU A 45 5.30 11.79 19.74
CA GLU A 45 6.23 11.79 18.60
C GLU A 45 7.26 10.65 18.69
N ALA A 46 7.72 10.32 19.90
CA ALA A 46 8.63 9.19 20.10
C ALA A 46 7.97 7.86 19.72
N GLU A 47 6.71 7.67 20.11
CA GLU A 47 5.92 6.49 19.72
C GLU A 47 5.69 6.44 18.21
N ARG A 48 5.37 7.59 17.59
CA ARG A 48 5.24 7.72 16.13
C ARG A 48 6.51 7.26 15.41
N LEU A 49 7.66 7.77 15.84
CA LEU A 49 8.96 7.41 15.26
C LEU A 49 9.28 5.93 15.41
N ASN A 50 9.01 5.36 16.59
CA ASN A 50 9.22 3.94 16.84
C ASN A 50 8.31 3.06 15.96
N GLN A 51 7.03 3.42 15.83
CA GLN A 51 6.11 2.73 14.94
C GLN A 51 6.54 2.86 13.46
N CYS A 52 6.95 4.04 13.01
CA CYS A 52 7.47 4.25 11.66
C CYS A 52 8.72 3.41 11.37
N LYS A 53 9.62 3.27 12.35
CA LYS A 53 10.80 2.40 12.25
C LYS A 53 10.40 0.94 12.06
N ASN A 54 9.55 0.42 12.94
CA ASN A 54 9.11 -0.98 12.87
C ASN A 54 8.39 -1.29 11.55
N LEU A 55 7.52 -0.39 11.08
CA LEU A 55 6.82 -0.54 9.79
C LEU A 55 7.78 -0.48 8.60
N SER A 56 8.79 0.40 8.63
CA SER A 56 9.84 0.48 7.61
C SER A 56 10.68 -0.80 7.54
N ASP A 57 11.01 -1.39 8.69
CA ASP A 57 11.80 -2.61 8.76
C ASP A 57 10.99 -3.82 8.25
N LEU A 58 9.72 -3.92 8.64
CA LEU A 58 8.78 -4.92 8.11
C LEU A 58 8.62 -4.81 6.59
N LEU A 59 8.45 -3.60 6.07
CA LEU A 59 8.34 -3.39 4.62
C LEU A 59 9.64 -3.77 3.90
N SER A 60 10.80 -3.44 4.48
CA SER A 60 12.10 -3.80 3.92
C SER A 60 12.31 -5.31 3.92
N PHE A 61 11.88 -6.01 4.97
CA PHE A 61 11.94 -7.46 5.07
C PHE A 61 11.04 -8.12 4.00
N GLU A 62 9.79 -7.69 3.86
CA GLU A 62 8.88 -8.17 2.81
C GLU A 62 9.47 -7.92 1.41
N LEU A 63 10.07 -6.76 1.16
CA LEU A 63 10.75 -6.45 -0.11
C LEU A 63 11.98 -7.33 -0.37
N GLN A 64 12.78 -7.63 0.65
CA GLN A 64 13.92 -8.53 0.54
C GLN A 64 13.49 -9.98 0.32
N ASP A 65 12.37 -10.39 0.91
CA ASP A 65 11.73 -11.69 0.68
C ASP A 65 11.33 -11.82 -0.80
N ILE A 66 10.68 -10.79 -1.37
CA ILE A 66 10.33 -10.74 -2.80
C ILE A 66 11.57 -10.79 -3.69
N ALA A 67 12.64 -10.09 -3.32
CA ALA A 67 13.89 -10.06 -4.05
C ALA A 67 14.70 -11.37 -3.92
N GLY A 68 14.23 -12.35 -3.14
CA GLY A 68 14.93 -13.61 -2.91
C GLY A 68 16.21 -13.46 -2.07
N LEU A 69 16.40 -12.31 -1.41
CA LEU A 69 17.62 -11.98 -0.67
C LEU A 69 17.66 -12.59 0.74
N ASN A 70 16.51 -13.03 1.27
CA ASN A 70 16.39 -13.61 2.62
C ASN A 70 16.61 -15.13 2.70
N GLY A 71 17.10 -15.76 1.63
CA GLY A 71 17.48 -17.19 1.60
C GLY A 71 16.37 -18.13 1.13
N PHE A 72 16.64 -19.45 1.23
CA PHE A 72 15.85 -20.54 0.63
C PHE A 72 14.34 -20.55 1.00
N SER A 73 13.95 -19.91 2.11
CA SER A 73 12.56 -19.77 2.54
C SER A 73 11.74 -18.81 1.66
N ALA A 74 12.38 -17.83 1.02
CA ALA A 74 11.72 -16.89 0.10
C ALA A 74 11.19 -17.57 -1.16
N ALA A 75 11.81 -18.70 -1.56
CA ALA A 75 11.43 -19.44 -2.76
C ALA A 75 10.04 -20.11 -2.65
N PHE A 76 9.52 -20.31 -1.45
CA PHE A 76 8.26 -21.03 -1.19
C PHE A 76 7.14 -20.17 -0.63
N LYS A 77 7.40 -18.88 -0.37
CA LYS A 77 6.39 -17.99 0.19
C LYS A 77 5.66 -17.26 -0.94
N PRO A 78 4.33 -17.41 -1.07
CA PRO A 78 3.59 -16.70 -2.10
C PRO A 78 3.70 -15.19 -1.83
N PHE A 79 4.19 -14.46 -2.84
CA PHE A 79 4.25 -13.00 -2.77
C PHE A 79 2.83 -12.44 -2.65
N ASP A 80 2.57 -11.74 -1.56
CA ASP A 80 1.29 -11.07 -1.32
C ASP A 80 1.47 -9.55 -1.44
N PRO A 81 1.14 -8.95 -2.60
CA PRO A 81 1.26 -7.51 -2.79
C PRO A 81 0.37 -6.70 -1.84
N SER A 82 -0.69 -7.30 -1.29
CA SER A 82 -1.60 -6.62 -0.37
C SER A 82 -0.93 -6.23 0.95
N LYS A 83 0.06 -7.01 1.42
CA LYS A 83 0.79 -6.74 2.68
C LYS A 83 1.65 -5.50 2.58
N SER A 84 2.45 -5.41 1.51
CA SER A 84 3.31 -4.23 1.26
C SER A 84 2.47 -2.94 1.13
N LEU A 85 1.30 -3.05 0.49
CA LEU A 85 0.35 -1.95 0.35
C LEU A 85 -0.25 -1.54 1.70
N ALA A 86 -0.69 -2.50 2.51
CA ALA A 86 -1.24 -2.25 3.85
C ALA A 86 -0.22 -1.58 4.76
N LEU A 87 1.04 -2.05 4.76
CA LEU A 87 2.14 -1.42 5.50
C LEU A 87 2.38 0.03 5.05
N SER A 88 2.39 0.28 3.74
CA SER A 88 2.55 1.65 3.22
C SER A 88 1.41 2.57 3.65
N ARG A 89 0.16 2.11 3.54
CA ARG A 89 -1.01 2.88 3.97
C ARG A 89 -0.97 3.19 5.47
N ARG A 90 -0.49 2.26 6.28
CA ARG A 90 -0.33 2.48 7.73
C ARG A 90 0.72 3.55 8.02
N MET A 91 1.84 3.51 7.31
CA MET A 91 2.87 4.56 7.43
C MET A 91 2.35 5.93 7.00
N ASP A 92 1.47 5.99 6.00
CA ASP A 92 0.81 7.24 5.60
C ASP A 92 -0.12 7.78 6.69
N THR A 93 -0.87 6.91 7.35
CA THR A 93 -1.79 7.30 8.45
C THR A 93 -1.04 7.80 9.68
N ILE A 94 0.11 7.21 10.01
CA ILE A 94 0.99 7.64 11.10
C ILE A 94 1.88 8.84 10.70
N ARG A 95 1.78 9.32 9.44
CA ARG A 95 2.56 10.43 8.88
C ARG A 95 4.07 10.19 8.91
N CYS A 96 4.52 8.99 8.53
CA CYS A 96 5.94 8.71 8.39
C CYS A 96 6.55 9.49 7.21
N THR A 97 7.66 10.19 7.44
CA THR A 97 8.36 10.94 6.39
C THR A 97 9.05 10.00 5.39
N LYS A 98 9.41 10.51 4.20
CA LYS A 98 10.17 9.71 3.22
C LYS A 98 11.53 9.26 3.76
N ALA A 99 12.17 10.10 4.58
CA ALA A 99 13.40 9.72 5.26
C ALA A 99 13.13 8.54 6.18
N GLU A 100 12.08 8.61 7.02
CA GLU A 100 11.67 7.58 7.99
C GLU A 100 11.30 6.23 7.36
N ARG A 101 10.79 6.22 6.12
CA ARG A 101 10.43 5.01 5.37
C ARG A 101 11.61 4.29 4.72
N ARG A 102 12.74 4.97 4.54
CA ARG A 102 13.95 4.30 4.04
C ARG A 102 14.56 3.51 5.18
N ASN A 103 15.00 2.30 4.87
CA ASN A 103 15.65 1.36 5.79
C ASN A 103 16.58 2.11 6.76
N TRP A 104 16.25 2.05 8.05
CA TRP A 104 17.00 2.76 9.08
C TRP A 104 18.45 2.26 9.18
N LEU A 105 18.72 1.01 8.80
CA LEU A 105 20.07 0.47 8.70
C LEU A 105 20.90 1.19 7.64
N GLN A 106 20.30 1.57 6.51
CA GLN A 106 21.00 2.39 5.50
C GLN A 106 21.30 3.80 6.03
N ARG A 107 20.46 4.36 6.90
CA ARG A 107 20.74 5.65 7.57
C ARG A 107 21.90 5.56 8.57
N ALA A 108 22.02 4.46 9.31
CA ALA A 108 23.15 4.23 10.22
C ALA A 108 24.48 4.07 9.45
N VAL A 109 24.45 3.45 8.26
CA VAL A 109 25.62 3.31 7.38
C VAL A 109 26.02 4.63 6.72
N LEU A 110 25.05 5.50 6.38
CA LEU A 110 25.30 6.81 5.78
C LEU A 110 25.67 7.93 6.77
N ALA A 111 25.56 7.66 8.08
CA ALA A 111 25.90 8.61 9.14
C ALA A 111 27.35 8.44 9.67
N LYS A 112 28.19 7.71 8.93
CA LYS A 112 29.58 7.41 9.24
C LYS A 112 30.48 7.95 8.14
#